data_AF-A0A6N9TJL6-F1
#
_entry.id   AF-A0A6N9TJL6-F1
#
_cell.length_a   1.000
_cell.length_b   1.000
_cell.length_c   1.000
_cell.angle_alpha   90.00
_cell.angle_beta   90.00
_cell.angle_gamma   90.00
#
_symmetry.space_group_name_H-M   'P 1'
#
loop_
_entity.id
_entity.type
_entity.pdbx_description
1 polymer ?
#
loop_
_entity_poly.entity_id
_entity_poly.type
_entity_poly.pdbx_seq_one_letter_code
_entity_poly.pdbx_strand_id
1 'polypeptide(L)' 'MSWFIPALAMVLIIEGIGPLLFPNKWRNYLLQISQQPSNQLRQIGGVLVIFGTLLLLFFS' A
#
# COMPACT_ATOMS: atom_id res chain seq x y z
N MET A 1 -14.87 -13.68 11.27
CA MET A 1 -15.55 -12.54 10.59
C MET A 1 -15.35 -11.19 11.27
N SER A 2 -14.87 -11.11 12.53
CA SER A 2 -14.73 -9.83 13.27
C SER A 2 -13.54 -8.95 12.84
N TRP A 3 -12.45 -9.53 12.33
CA TRP A 3 -11.20 -8.81 12.05
C TRP A 3 -11.14 -8.09 10.70
N PHE A 4 -12.07 -8.39 9.78
CA PHE A 4 -12.06 -7.82 8.44
C PHE A 4 -12.28 -6.31 8.44
N ILE A 5 -13.28 -5.83 9.20
CA ILE A 5 -13.64 -4.41 9.27
C ILE A 5 -12.51 -3.59 9.93
N PRO A 6 -11.92 -4.01 11.08
CA PRO A 6 -10.76 -3.34 11.65
C PRO A 6 -9.53 -3.30 10.71
N ALA A 7 -9.23 -4.40 10.02
CA ALA A 7 -8.10 -4.45 9.09
C ALA A 7 -8.30 -3.45 7.93
N LEU A 8 -9.51 -3.41 7.35
CA LEU A 8 -9.85 -2.45 6.30
C LEU A 8 -9.76 -1.00 6.80
N ALA A 9 -10.28 -0.72 8.00
CA ALA A 9 -10.20 0.61 8.61
C ALA A 9 -8.75 1.06 8.80
N MET A 10 -7.87 0.15 9.23
CA MET A 10 -6.46 0.45 9.44
C MET A 10 -5.73 0.78 8.12
N VAL A 11 -6.01 0.02 7.04
CA VAL A 11 -5.47 0.31 5.70
C VAL A 11 -5.92 1.69 5.22
N LEU A 12 -7.20 2.04 5.38
CA LEU A 12 -7.73 3.36 4.98
C LEU A 12 -7.10 4.50 5.77
N ILE A 13 -6.88 4.33 7.08
CA ILE A 13 -6.20 5.34 7.90
C ILE A 13 -4.76 5.54 7.42
N ILE A 14 -4.00 4.45 7.19
CA ILE A 14 -2.60 4.53 6.76
C ILE A 14 -2.48 5.18 5.38
N GLU A 15 -3.30 4.75 4.41
CA GLU A 15 -3.32 5.35 3.06
C GLU A 15 -3.78 6.82 3.07
N GLY A 16 -4.70 7.19 3.98
CA GLY A 16 -5.20 8.56 4.10
C GLY A 16 -4.21 9.54 4.74
N ILE A 17 -3.29 9.06 5.59
CA ILE A 17 -2.31 9.91 6.29
C ILE A 17 -1.36 10.63 5.32
N GLY A 18 -0.88 9.92 4.30
CA GLY A 18 0.03 10.48 3.28
C GLY A 18 -0.51 11.76 2.62
N PRO A 19 -1.68 11.72 1.96
CA PRO A 19 -2.29 12.89 1.34
C PRO A 19 -2.78 13.94 2.35
N LEU A 20 -3.23 13.54 3.53
CA LEU A 20 -3.75 14.47 4.55
C LEU A 20 -2.66 15.33 5.19
N LEU A 21 -1.53 14.73 5.58
CA LEU A 21 -0.45 15.46 6.27
C LEU A 21 0.54 16.13 5.31
N PHE A 22 0.82 15.51 4.15
CA PHE A 22 1.87 15.98 3.24
C PHE A 22 1.44 15.95 1.76
N PRO A 23 0.42 16.72 1.36
CA PRO A 23 -0.18 16.63 0.02
C PRO A 23 0.82 16.87 -1.11
N ASN A 24 1.72 17.86 -0.98
CA ASN A 24 2.72 18.19 -2.01
C ASN A 24 3.80 17.11 -2.14
N LYS A 25 4.29 16.57 -1.00
CA LYS A 25 5.30 15.50 -1.01
C LYS A 25 4.70 14.20 -1.54
N TRP A 26 3.47 13.88 -1.10
CA TRP A 26 2.73 12.72 -1.58
C TRP A 26 2.49 12.76 -3.09
N ARG A 27 2.06 13.90 -3.61
CA ARG A 27 1.90 14.11 -5.06
C ARG A 27 3.22 13.91 -5.82
N ASN A 28 4.32 14.48 -5.34
CA ASN A 28 5.62 14.31 -5.99
C ASN A 28 6.14 12.87 -5.91
N TYR A 29 5.83 12.14 -4.83
CA TYR A 29 6.14 10.72 -4.69
C TYR A 29 5.36 9.87 -5.70
N LEU A 30 4.05 10.09 -5.83
CA LEU A 30 3.22 9.40 -6.82
C LEU A 30 3.67 9.68 -8.26
N LEU A 31 4.08 10.91 -8.56
CA LEU A 31 4.62 11.25 -9.88
C LEU A 31 5.92 10.49 -10.16
N GLN A 32 6.83 10.40 -9.19
CA GLN A 32 8.05 9.62 -9.33
C GLN A 32 7.75 8.14 -9.57
N ILE A 33 6.78 7.57 -8.84
CA ILE A 33 6.33 6.18 -9.04
C ILE A 33 5.75 5.99 -10.44
N SER A 34 4.91 6.92 -10.91
CA SER A 34 4.30 6.81 -12.25
C SER A 34 5.32 6.88 -13.40
N GLN A 35 6.49 7.48 -13.16
CA GLN A 35 7.58 7.55 -14.13
C GLN A 35 8.50 6.32 -14.09
N GLN A 36 8.36 5.43 -13.09
CA GLN A 36 9.12 4.19 -13.04
C GLN A 36 8.69 3.25 -14.17
N PRO A 37 9.62 2.45 -14.73
CA PRO A 37 9.28 1.47 -15.74
C PRO A 37 8.27 0.46 -15.19
N SER A 38 7.27 0.11 -16.01
CA SER A 38 6.17 -0.79 -15.65
C SER A 38 6.63 -2.14 -15.09
N ASN A 39 7.80 -2.62 -15.53
CA ASN A 39 8.39 -3.86 -15.05
C ASN A 39 8.80 -3.78 -13.56
N GLN A 40 9.35 -2.65 -13.14
CA GLN A 40 9.74 -2.41 -11.75
C GLN A 40 8.51 -2.20 -10.87
N LEU A 41 7.50 -1.49 -11.39
CA LEU A 41 6.23 -1.32 -10.70
C LEU A 41 5.53 -2.67 -10.45
N ARG A 42 5.58 -3.58 -11.44
CA ARG A 42 5.07 -4.94 -11.31
C ARG A 42 5.85 -5.77 -10.30
N GLN A 43 7.18 -5.63 -10.24
CA GLN A 43 8.00 -6.32 -9.23
C GLN A 43 7.67 -5.85 -7.82
N ILE A 44 7.57 -4.54 -7.61
CA ILE A 44 7.21 -3.96 -6.31
C ILE A 44 5.82 -4.45 -5.87
N GLY A 45 4.83 -4.35 -6.77
CA GLY A 45 3.48 -4.85 -6.50
C GLY A 45 3.45 -6.37 -6.23
N GLY A 46 4.21 -7.15 -6.99
CA GLY A 46 4.31 -8.60 -6.81
C GLY A 46 4.89 -8.99 -5.45
N VAL A 47 5.98 -8.33 -5.03
CA VAL A 47 6.59 -8.53 -3.71
C VAL A 47 5.59 -8.17 -2.60
N LEU A 48 4.90 -7.03 -2.72
CA LEU A 48 3.88 -6.62 -1.74
C LEU A 48 2.75 -7.64 -1.62
N VAL A 49 2.24 -8.16 -2.73
CA VAL A 49 1.19 -9.18 -2.73
C VAL A 49 1.69 -10.46 -2.08
N ILE A 50 2.88 -10.96 -2.45
CA ILE A 50 3.45 -12.19 -1.88
C ILE A 50 3.64 -12.04 -0.37
N PHE A 51 4.27 -10.98 0.10
CA PHE A 51 4.47 -10.75 1.53
C PHE A 51 3.14 -10.57 2.27
N GLY A 52 2.19 -9.82 1.71
CA GLY A 52 0.86 -9.65 2.29
C GLY A 52 0.11 -10.97 2.42
N THR A 53 0.16 -11.83 1.38
CA THR A 53 -0.44 -13.17 1.42
C THR A 53 0.25 -14.06 2.43
N LEU A 54 1.58 -14.04 2.53
CA LEU A 54 2.30 -14.81 3.54
C LEU A 54 1.92 -14.37 4.94
N LEU A 55 1.92 -13.07 5.22
CA LEU A 55 1.50 -12.53 6.52
C LEU A 55 0.06 -12.94 6.86
N LEU A 56 -0.86 -12.85 5.89
CA LEU A 56 -2.24 -13.29 6.08
C LEU A 56 -2.30 -14.79 6.39
N LEU A 57 -1.58 -15.64 5.67
CA LEU A 57 -1.58 -17.10 5.91
C LEU A 57 -0.94 -17.51 7.25
N PHE A 58 0.08 -16.78 7.71
CA PHE A 58 0.79 -17.11 8.95
C PHE A 58 0.08 -16.58 10.22
N PHE A 59 -0.63 -15.45 10.13
CA PHE A 59 -1.28 -14.80 11.28
C PHE A 59 -2.81 -14.93 11.29
N SER A 60 -3.42 -15.50 10.25
CA SER A 60 -4.84 -15.89 10.23
C SER A 60 -5.05 -17.27 10.82
#